data_AF-G2T1M0-F1
#
_entry.id   AF-G2T1M0-F1
#
_cell.length_a   1.000
_cell.length_b   1.000
_cell.length_c   1.000
_cell.angle_alpha   90.00
_cell.angle_beta   90.00
_cell.angle_gamma   90.00
#
_symmetry.space_group_name_H-M   'P 1'
#
loop_
_entity.id
_entity.type
_entity.pdbx_description
1 polymer ?
#
loop_
_entity_poly.entity_id
_entity_poly.type
_entity_poly.pdbx_seq_one_letter_code
_entity_poly.pdbx_strand_id
1 'polypeptide(L)'
;MPYDFLNNNPLLADMSPEKLQFLMNFATAKKPTDIKEMMPFLLSAMNSAKSNNIQFSEPETDLLFQILKQNMSAEESAKADKIMNLMKNRRSGS
;
A
#
# COMPACT_ATOMS: atom_id res chain seq x y z
N MET A 1 -4.64 1.10 -18.11
CA MET A 1 -3.33 0.90 -17.41
C MET A 1 -3.62 0.04 -16.18
N PRO A 2 -2.70 -0.78 -15.63
CA PRO A 2 -2.98 -1.60 -14.44
C PRO A 2 -3.27 -0.80 -13.15
N TYR A 3 -3.46 0.52 -13.24
CA TYR A 3 -3.71 1.42 -12.12
C TYR A 3 -4.83 2.43 -12.41
N ASP A 4 -5.86 2.05 -13.16
CA ASP A 4 -6.97 2.94 -13.51
C ASP A 4 -7.71 3.52 -12.28
N PHE A 5 -7.67 2.83 -11.14
CA PHE A 5 -8.20 3.33 -9.87
C PHE A 5 -7.39 4.50 -9.30
N LEU A 6 -6.10 4.64 -9.64
CA LEU A 6 -5.29 5.79 -9.24
C LEU A 6 -5.77 7.05 -9.95
N ASN A 7 -6.09 6.97 -11.25
CA ASN A 7 -6.50 8.11 -12.05
C ASN A 7 -7.78 8.79 -11.54
N ASN A 8 -8.64 8.07 -10.82
CA ASN A 8 -9.91 8.58 -10.29
C ASN A 8 -9.92 8.74 -8.77
N ASN A 9 -8.78 8.58 -8.09
CA ASN A 9 -8.75 8.62 -6.64
C ASN A 9 -8.53 10.06 -6.12
N PRO A 10 -9.49 10.67 -5.40
CA PRO A 10 -9.35 12.01 -4.85
C PRO A 10 -8.17 12.11 -3.86
N LEU A 11 -7.76 11.01 -3.23
CA LEU A 11 -6.61 10.98 -2.33
C LEU A 11 -5.31 11.41 -3.01
N LEU A 12 -5.17 11.20 -4.33
CA LEU A 12 -3.97 11.65 -5.04
C LEU A 12 -3.91 13.18 -5.14
N ALA A 13 -5.05 13.86 -5.19
CA ALA A 13 -5.10 15.32 -5.25
C ALA A 13 -4.68 15.95 -3.91
N ASP A 14 -4.99 15.29 -2.79
CA ASP A 14 -4.60 15.73 -1.44
C ASP A 14 -3.19 15.26 -1.02
N MET A 15 -2.54 14.39 -1.80
CA MET A 15 -1.19 13.90 -1.50
C MET A 15 -0.12 14.95 -1.80
N SER A 16 0.90 15.02 -0.95
CA SER A 16 2.09 15.82 -1.22
C SER A 16 2.90 15.25 -2.40
N PRO A 17 3.70 16.07 -3.10
CA PRO A 17 4.51 15.63 -4.23
C PRO A 17 5.43 14.44 -3.90
N GLU A 18 5.97 14.40 -2.68
CA GLU A 18 6.83 13.33 -2.20
C GLU A 18 6.07 11.99 -2.10
N LYS A 19 4.82 12.02 -1.61
CA LYS A 19 3.95 10.84 -1.57
C LYS A 19 3.62 10.34 -2.95
N LEU A 20 3.32 11.25 -3.89
CA LEU A 20 3.03 10.89 -5.27
C LEU A 20 4.24 10.22 -5.94
N GLN A 21 5.44 10.77 -5.77
CA GLN A 21 6.65 10.13 -6.26
C GLN A 21 6.87 8.76 -5.65
N PHE A 22 6.70 8.63 -4.33
CA PHE A 22 6.80 7.35 -3.65
C PHE A 22 5.77 6.36 -4.21
N LEU A 23 4.53 6.78 -4.41
CA LEU A 23 3.45 5.94 -4.91
C LEU A 23 3.71 5.49 -6.35
N MET A 24 4.24 6.36 -7.21
CA MET A 24 4.71 6.01 -8.54
C MET A 24 5.83 4.96 -8.47
N ASN A 25 6.84 5.17 -7.64
CA ASN A 25 7.94 4.22 -7.44
C ASN A 25 7.44 2.88 -6.89
N PHE A 26 6.47 2.92 -5.99
CA PHE A 26 5.85 1.74 -5.38
C PHE A 26 4.99 0.95 -6.38
N ALA A 27 4.20 1.64 -7.21
CA ALA A 27 3.38 1.02 -8.23
C ALA A 27 4.23 0.45 -9.38
N THR A 28 5.37 1.07 -9.70
CA THR A 28 6.31 0.61 -10.73
C THR A 28 7.29 -0.46 -10.22
N ALA A 29 7.49 -0.55 -8.90
CA ALA A 29 8.32 -1.58 -8.31
C ALA A 29 7.76 -2.99 -8.60
N LYS A 30 8.67 -3.97 -8.61
CA LYS A 30 8.31 -5.38 -8.78
C LYS A 30 7.56 -5.86 -7.54
N LYS A 31 6.24 -5.75 -7.57
CA LYS A 31 5.38 -6.15 -6.46
C LYS A 31 5.35 -7.69 -6.31
N PRO A 32 5.34 -8.18 -5.06
CA PRO A 32 5.19 -9.60 -4.79
C PRO A 32 3.79 -10.09 -5.16
N THR A 33 3.70 -11.36 -5.55
CA THR A 33 2.42 -12.05 -5.83
C THR A 33 1.97 -12.93 -4.66
N ASP A 34 2.86 -13.17 -3.69
CA ASP A 34 2.65 -13.98 -2.49
C ASP A 34 2.61 -13.12 -1.22
N ILE A 35 1.72 -13.46 -0.30
CA ILE A 35 1.49 -12.71 0.93
C ILE A 35 2.69 -12.71 1.88
N LYS A 36 3.51 -13.77 1.88
CA LYS A 36 4.71 -13.86 2.72
C LYS A 36 5.76 -12.86 2.27
N GLU A 37 5.79 -12.52 0.99
CA GLU A 37 6.65 -11.48 0.43
C GLU A 37 6.01 -10.09 0.48
N MET A 38 4.67 -10.01 0.45
CA MET A 38 3.92 -8.76 0.60
C MET A 38 4.27 -8.02 1.90
N MET A 39 4.31 -8.74 3.03
CA MET A 39 4.60 -8.16 4.33
C MET A 39 5.98 -7.49 4.42
N PRO A 40 7.10 -8.17 4.11
CA PRO A 40 8.42 -7.54 4.11
C PRO A 40 8.56 -6.46 3.05
N PHE A 41 7.91 -6.62 1.88
CA PHE A 41 7.89 -5.59 0.85
C PHE A 41 7.21 -4.30 1.34
N LEU A 42 6.02 -4.42 1.94
CA LEU A 42 5.30 -3.29 2.51
C LEU A 42 6.08 -2.65 3.67
N LEU A 43 6.66 -3.45 4.57
CA LEU A 43 7.49 -2.92 5.66
C LEU A 43 8.71 -2.15 5.12
N SER A 44 9.38 -2.68 4.09
CA SER A 44 10.49 -2.01 3.42
C SER A 44 10.04 -0.69 2.78
N ALA A 45 8.90 -0.71 2.08
CA ALA A 45 8.30 0.48 1.50
C ALA A 45 7.96 1.53 2.57
N MET A 46 7.27 1.15 3.65
CA MET A 46 6.94 2.06 4.76
C MET A 46 8.19 2.62 5.44
N ASN A 47 9.24 1.81 5.63
CA ASN A 47 10.52 2.29 6.16
C ASN A 47 11.19 3.28 5.22
N SER A 48 11.20 3.01 3.92
CA SER A 48 11.72 3.93 2.90
C SER A 48 10.95 5.25 2.91
N ALA A 49 9.63 5.21 2.97
CA ALA A 49 8.79 6.41 3.10
C ALA A 49 9.14 7.21 4.36
N LYS A 50 9.23 6.53 5.52
CA LYS A 50 9.61 7.15 6.79
C LYS A 50 10.99 7.81 6.73
N SER A 51 11.97 7.18 6.10
CA SER A 51 13.31 7.76 5.90
C SER A 51 13.29 9.03 5.03
N ASN A 52 12.32 9.15 4.13
CA ASN A 52 12.08 10.34 3.32
C ASN A 52 11.13 11.35 4.01
N ASN A 53 10.87 11.21 5.33
CA ASN A 53 9.88 12.00 6.07
C ASN A 53 8.45 11.91 5.52
N ILE A 54 8.16 10.89 4.71
CA ILE A 54 6.84 10.63 4.16
C ILE A 54 6.04 9.82 5.18
N GLN A 55 4.91 10.37 5.60
CA GLN A 55 3.95 9.67 6.47
C GLN A 55 2.66 9.42 5.70
N PHE A 56 2.29 8.15 5.57
CA PHE A 56 1.02 7.77 5.00
C PHE A 56 -0.09 7.82 6.05
N SER A 57 -1.21 8.44 5.72
CA SER A 57 -2.44 8.34 6.49
C SER A 57 -3.08 6.96 6.28
N GLU A 58 -4.11 6.62 7.07
CA GLU A 58 -4.86 5.38 6.90
C GLU A 58 -5.41 5.18 5.47
N PRO A 59 -6.11 6.16 4.85
CA PRO A 59 -6.64 5.98 3.50
C PRO A 59 -5.53 5.87 2.44
N GLU A 60 -4.40 6.56 2.60
CA GLU A 60 -3.26 6.44 1.69
C GLU A 60 -2.55 5.09 1.85
N THR A 61 -2.46 4.60 3.09
CA THR A 61 -1.91 3.27 3.37
C THR A 61 -2.79 2.21 2.70
N ASP A 62 -4.12 2.29 2.86
CA ASP A 62 -5.06 1.38 2.18
C ASP A 62 -4.88 1.36 0.66
N LEU A 63 -4.56 2.50 0.06
CA LEU A 63 -4.25 2.60 -1.36
C LEU A 63 -3.03 1.73 -1.74
N LEU A 64 -1.95 1.79 -0.95
CA LEU A 64 -0.75 0.96 -1.16
C LEU A 64 -1.11 -0.53 -1.13
N PHE A 65 -1.97 -0.94 -0.19
CA PHE A 65 -2.46 -2.31 -0.14
C PHE A 65 -3.29 -2.71 -1.36
N GLN A 66 -4.16 -1.82 -1.87
CA GLN A 66 -4.90 -2.08 -3.10
C GLN A 66 -3.98 -2.25 -4.32
N ILE A 67 -2.92 -1.43 -4.43
CA ILE A 67 -1.91 -1.54 -5.49
C ILE A 67 -1.19 -2.89 -5.44
N LEU A 68 -0.90 -3.41 -4.24
CA LEU A 68 -0.30 -4.73 -4.04
C LEU A 68 -1.25 -5.85 -4.46
N LYS A 69 -2.48 -5.82 -3.94
CA LYS A 69 -3.51 -6.83 -4.20
C LYS A 69 -3.83 -6.99 -5.68
N GLN A 70 -3.72 -5.93 -6.48
CA GLN A 70 -3.91 -5.99 -7.94
C GLN A 70 -2.98 -6.98 -8.64
N ASN A 71 -1.78 -7.24 -8.11
CA ASN A 71 -0.85 -8.22 -8.68
C ASN A 71 -1.00 -9.62 -8.06
N MET A 72 -1.82 -9.77 -7.03
CA MET A 72 -2.01 -11.03 -6.32
C MET A 72 -3.21 -11.80 -6.87
N SER A 73 -3.20 -13.12 -6.67
CA SER A 73 -4.39 -13.95 -6.94
C SER A 73 -5.50 -13.65 -5.93
N ALA A 74 -6.76 -13.97 -6.28
CA ALA A 74 -7.91 -13.75 -5.40
C ALA A 74 -7.74 -14.38 -4.00
N GLU A 75 -7.13 -15.56 -3.93
CA GLU A 75 -6.86 -16.25 -2.66
C GLU A 75 -5.85 -15.49 -1.78
N GLU A 76 -4.74 -15.04 -2.38
CA GLU A 76 -3.69 -14.28 -1.69
C GLU A 76 -4.18 -12.90 -1.25
N SER A 77 -4.96 -12.24 -2.12
CA SER A 77 -5.65 -10.98 -1.84
C SER A 77 -6.57 -11.09 -0.61
N ALA A 78 -7.34 -12.19 -0.50
CA ALA A 78 -8.20 -12.43 0.66
C ALA A 78 -7.41 -12.71 1.95
N LYS A 79 -6.26 -13.37 1.87
CA LYS A 79 -5.36 -13.52 3.03
C LYS A 79 -4.78 -12.16 3.43
N ALA A 80 -4.43 -11.30 2.48
CA ALA A 80 -3.87 -9.97 2.73
C ALA A 80 -4.86 -9.09 3.49
N ASP A 81 -6.13 -9.11 3.08
CA ASP A 81 -7.21 -8.41 3.79
C ASP A 81 -7.35 -8.86 5.24
N LYS A 82 -7.29 -10.17 5.49
CA LYS A 82 -7.37 -10.71 6.86
C LYS A 82 -6.22 -10.19 7.73
N ILE A 83 -4.99 -10.22 7.22
CA ILE A 83 -3.82 -9.73 7.96
C ILE A 83 -3.95 -8.23 8.22
N MET A 84 -4.37 -7.46 7.22
CA MET A 84 -4.50 -6.01 7.39
C MET A 84 -5.57 -5.65 8.41
N ASN A 85 -6.73 -6.30 8.37
CA ASN A 85 -7.78 -6.10 9.38
C ASN A 85 -7.28 -6.43 10.79
N LEU A 86 -6.48 -7.50 10.95
CA LEU A 86 -5.85 -7.83 12.24
C LEU A 86 -4.86 -6.76 12.71
N MET A 87 -4.13 -6.11 11.78
CA MET A 87 -3.21 -5.02 12.11
C MET A 87 -3.96 -3.73 12.48
N LYS A 88 -5.03 -3.39 11.75
CA LYS A 88 -5.88 -2.22 12.05
C LYS A 88 -6.56 -2.37 13.41
N ASN A 89 -7.11 -3.55 13.71
CA ASN A 89 -7.74 -3.84 15.00
C ASN A 89 -6.74 -3.77 16.17
N ARG A 90 -5.47 -4.11 15.95
CA ARG A 90 -4.43 -3.98 16.98
C ARG A 90 -3.96 -2.54 17.23
N ARG A 91 -4.04 -1.66 16.23
CA ARG A 91 -3.68 -0.23 16.41
C ARG A 91 -4.80 0.62 17.02
N SER A 92 -6.05 0.18 16.88
CA SER A 92 -7.23 0.85 17.46
C SER A 92 -7.56 0.40 18.88
N GLY A 93 -6.82 -0.59 19.43
CA GLY A 93 -7.02 -1.14 20.77
C GLY A 93 -6.08 -0.60 21.85
N SER A 94 -5.45 0.56 21.65
CA SER A 94 -4.56 1.22 22.63
C SER A 94 -5.09 2.57 23.06
#